data_AF-A0AAU3KK22-F1
#
_entry.id   AF-A0AAU3KK22-F1
#
_cell.length_a   1.000
_cell.length_b   1.000
_cell.length_c   1.000
_cell.angle_alpha   90.00
_cell.angle_beta   90.00
_cell.angle_gamma   90.00
#
_symmetry.space_group_name_H-M   'P 1'
#
loop_
_entity.id
_entity.type
_entity.pdbx_description
1 polymer ?
#
loop_
_entity_poly.entity_id
_entity_poly.type
_entity_poly.pdbx_seq_one_letter_code
_entity_poly.pdbx_strand_id
1 'polypeptide(L)' 'MDPGDWVERLIVGLLFAVSAIGVYVLTGALISALAVGLLVGAVALGVVAML' A
#
# COMPACT_ATOMS: atom_id res chain seq x y z
N MET A 1 5.96 22.02 -4.80
CA MET A 1 4.96 20.95 -4.67
C MET A 1 3.89 21.28 -5.66
N ASP A 2 4.00 20.70 -6.85
CA ASP A 2 2.96 20.85 -7.85
C ASP A 2 1.69 20.16 -7.34
N PRO A 3 0.50 20.75 -7.51
CA PRO A 3 -0.76 20.15 -7.03
C PRO A 3 -0.99 18.74 -7.57
N GLY A 4 -0.40 18.41 -8.73
CA GLY A 4 -0.42 17.07 -9.32
C GLY A 4 0.28 16.00 -8.49
N ASP A 5 1.41 16.32 -7.85
CA ASP A 5 2.22 15.37 -7.08
C ASP A 5 1.49 14.85 -5.84
N TRP A 6 0.66 15.70 -5.23
CA TRP A 6 -0.11 15.33 -4.03
C TRP A 6 -1.25 14.36 -4.37
N VAL A 7 -1.91 14.59 -5.51
CA VAL A 7 -2.98 13.72 -6.02
C VAL A 7 -2.41 12.37 -6.46
N GLU A 8 -1.25 12.37 -7.12
CA GLU A 8 -0.55 11.14 -7.49
C GLU A 8 -0.20 10.29 -6.27
N ARG A 9 0.37 10.91 -5.22
CA ARG A 9 0.66 10.21 -3.95
C ARG A 9 -0.60 9.65 -3.28
N LEU A 10 -1.74 10.35 -3.34
CA LEU A 10 -3.01 9.83 -2.82
C LEU A 10 -3.53 8.62 -3.61
N ILE A 11 -3.46 8.67 -4.94
CA ILE A 11 -3.89 7.55 -5.79
C ILE A 11 -3.02 6.32 -5.51
N VAL A 12 -1.69 6.49 -5.45
CA VAL A 12 -0.76 5.40 -5.14
C VAL A 12 -1.06 4.80 -3.77
N GLY A 13 -1.28 5.63 -2.74
CA GLY A 13 -1.65 5.16 -1.40
C GLY A 13 -2.98 4.38 -1.38
N LEU A 14 -3.97 4.80 -2.17
CA LEU A 14 -5.28 4.15 -2.22
C LEU A 14 -5.23 2.79 -2.92
N LEU A 15 -4.52 2.69 -4.06
CA LEU A 15 -4.32 1.43 -4.79
C LEU A 15 -3.59 0.41 -3.92
N PHE A 16 -2.65 0.90 -3.12
CA PHE A 16 -1.90 0.07 -2.20
C PHE A 16 -2.76 -0.51 -1.09
N ALA A 17 -3.56 0.34 -0.45
CA ALA A 17 -4.48 -0.07 0.61
C ALA A 17 -5.50 -1.09 0.09
N VAL A 18 -6.09 -0.87 -1.09
CA VAL A 18 -7.10 -1.79 -1.64
C VAL A 18 -6.49 -3.14 -2.00
N SER A 19 -5.25 -3.17 -2.51
CA SER A 19 -4.55 -4.41 -2.84
C SER A 19 -4.20 -5.21 -1.58
N ALA A 20 -3.75 -4.54 -0.51
CA ALA A 20 -3.46 -5.20 0.78
C ALA A 20 -4.71 -5.84 1.38
N ILE A 21 -5.83 -5.10 1.36
CA ILE A 21 -7.12 -5.55 1.88
C ILE A 21 -7.65 -6.72 1.04
N GLY A 22 -7.53 -6.65 -0.29
CA GLY A 22 -7.93 -7.74 -1.18
C GLY A 22 -7.22 -9.06 -0.90
N VAL A 23 -5.90 -9.02 -0.64
CA VAL A 23 -5.13 -10.22 -0.28
C VAL A 23 -5.56 -10.77 1.07
N TYR A 24 -5.81 -9.91 2.06
CA TYR A 24 -6.30 -10.30 3.39
C TYR A 24 -7.66 -11.01 3.32
N VAL A 25 -8.60 -10.44 2.55
CA VAL A 25 -9.95 -10.99 2.40
C VAL A 25 -9.95 -12.32 1.65
N LEU A 26 -9.16 -12.44 0.58
CA LEU A 26 -9.17 -13.63 -0.29
C LEU A 26 -8.55 -14.88 0.36
N THR A 27 -7.56 -14.70 1.24
CA THR A 27 -6.84 -15.83 1.83
C THR A 27 -7.41 -16.30 3.17
N GLY A 28 -8.10 -15.44 3.93
CA GLY A 28 -8.64 -15.78 5.26
C GLY A 28 -7.57 -16.20 6.29
N ALA A 29 -6.30 -16.16 5.91
CA ALA A 29 -5.15 -16.63 6.65
C ALA A 29 -4.44 -15.43 7.28
N LEU A 30 -4.80 -15.15 8.54
CA LEU A 30 -4.43 -13.93 9.26
C LEU A 30 -2.91 -13.68 9.29
N ILE A 31 -2.10 -14.73 9.41
CA ILE A 31 -0.62 -14.66 9.40
C ILE A 31 -0.08 -14.29 8.02
N SER A 32 -0.53 -14.97 6.96
CA SER A 32 -0.10 -14.70 5.58
C SER A 32 -0.52 -13.30 5.12
N ALA A 33 -1.71 -12.87 5.54
CA ALA A 33 -2.21 -11.55 5.24
C ALA A 33 -1.46 -10.44 5.99
N LEU A 34 -1.05 -10.69 7.25
CA LEU A 34 -0.16 -9.78 7.98
C LEU A 34 1.22 -9.69 7.32
N ALA A 35 1.80 -10.82 6.90
CA ALA A 35 3.09 -10.84 6.22
C ALA A 35 3.05 -10.05 4.89
N VAL A 36 2.01 -10.24 4.07
CA VAL A 36 1.83 -9.48 2.82
C VAL A 36 1.54 -8.01 3.12
N GLY A 37 0.68 -7.70 4.08
CA GLY A 37 0.39 -6.33 4.50
C GLY A 37 1.62 -5.56 4.99
N LEU A 38 2.55 -6.23 5.66
CA LEU A 38 3.81 -5.66 6.14
C LEU A 38 4.80 -5.42 4.98
N LEU A 39 4.91 -6.38 4.04
CA LEU A 39 5.72 -6.22 2.83
C LEU A 39 5.23 -5.07 1.96
N VAL A 40 3.91 -4.98 1.80
CA VAL A 40 3.23 -3.85 1.16
C VAL A 40 3.59 -2.60 1.97
N GLY A 41 3.24 -2.45 3.26
CA GLY A 41 3.62 -1.29 4.08
C GLY A 41 5.07 -0.80 3.91
N ALA A 42 6.05 -1.71 3.87
CA ALA A 42 7.46 -1.37 3.64
C ALA A 42 7.73 -0.76 2.24
N VAL A 43 7.11 -1.28 1.17
CA VAL A 43 7.24 -0.74 -0.18
C VAL A 43 6.67 0.68 -0.27
N ALA A 44 5.51 0.95 0.34
CA ALA A 44 4.95 2.31 0.34
C ALA A 44 5.84 3.31 1.08
N LEU A 45 6.38 2.92 2.24
CA LEU A 45 7.30 3.78 2.98
C LEU A 45 8.58 4.06 2.15
N GLY A 46 9.11 3.07 1.45
CA GLY A 46 10.25 3.23 0.56
C GLY A 46 9.98 4.19 -0.62
N VAL A 47 8.81 4.07 -1.25
CA VAL A 47 8.40 4.96 -2.34
C VAL A 47 8.23 6.40 -1.84
N VAL A 48 7.59 6.60 -0.68
CA VAL A 48 7.44 7.94 -0.09
C VAL A 48 8.79 8.55 0.27
N ALA A 49 9.74 7.77 0.75
CA ALA A 49 11.07 8.24 1.11
C ALA A 49 11.95 8.62 -0.10
N MET A 50 11.68 8.06 -1.29
CA MET A 50 12.38 8.40 -2.53
C MET A 50 11.83 9.62 -3.27
N LEU A 51 10.64 10.11 -2.87
CA LEU A 51 9.94 11.28 -3.43
C LEU A 51 10.12 12.52 -2.56
#